data_AF-A0A9P6NWT3-F1
#
_entry.id   AF-A0A9P6NWT3-F1
#
_cell.length_a   1.000
_cell.length_b   1.000
_cell.length_c   1.000
_cell.angle_alpha   90.00
_cell.angle_beta   90.00
_cell.angle_gamma   90.00
#
_symmetry.space_group_name_H-M   'P 1'
#
loop_
_entity.id
_entity.type
_entity.pdbx_description
1 polymer ?
#
loop_
_entity_poly.entity_id
_entity_poly.type
_entity_poly.pdbx_seq_one_letter_code
_entity_poly.pdbx_strand_id
1 'polypeptide(L)'
;MAVSGSNDKTMRQWDLETQQCILTLDVVWASKSSAGSTSTWDNMMSLDHWSLDSLHQTFFEPSCDFIGSLQFWNFALASGTMDGKIRMWDLRTGQAHRTLSGHGSAITSLQFDEVHLVSGSRDKTIRIWDLRTGSVFDTLTYAAPVTSLQFDASKIVSAVSTADIDVYNRTSFQHTSFAGHAEPVNAVRFRKSILASGGKDNVVKLWAL
;
A
#
# COMPACT_ATOMS: atom_id res chain seq x y z
N MET A 1 13.79 2.90 14.11
CA MET A 1 13.13 1.65 13.64
C MET A 1 13.03 1.69 12.13
N ALA A 2 13.17 0.54 11.47
CA ALA A 2 12.93 0.35 10.04
C ALA A 2 12.00 -0.84 9.82
N VAL A 3 11.29 -0.87 8.69
CA VAL A 3 10.46 -2.01 8.29
C VAL A 3 10.86 -2.44 6.88
N SER A 4 11.02 -3.73 6.66
CA SER A 4 11.32 -4.32 5.36
C SER A 4 10.26 -5.36 4.99
N GLY A 5 9.79 -5.35 3.75
CA GLY A 5 9.07 -6.48 3.15
C GLY A 5 10.01 -7.32 2.29
N SER A 6 9.83 -8.63 2.28
CA SER A 6 10.62 -9.57 1.49
C SER A 6 9.72 -10.45 0.61
N ASN A 7 10.30 -10.99 -0.47
CA ASN A 7 9.62 -11.92 -1.36
C ASN A 7 9.35 -13.29 -0.71
N ASP A 8 9.89 -13.52 0.49
CA ASP A 8 9.56 -14.65 1.37
C ASP A 8 8.19 -14.51 2.06
N LYS A 9 7.41 -13.49 1.70
CA LYS A 9 6.09 -13.17 2.25
C LYS A 9 6.11 -12.76 3.72
N THR A 10 7.26 -12.32 4.23
CA THR A 10 7.40 -11.76 5.57
C THR A 10 7.67 -10.27 5.52
N MET A 11 7.20 -9.57 6.55
CA MET A 11 7.61 -8.21 6.87
C MET A 11 8.36 -8.23 8.20
N ARG A 12 9.48 -7.53 8.27
CA ARG A 12 10.34 -7.50 9.45
C ARG A 12 10.51 -6.09 9.95
N GLN A 13 10.41 -5.92 11.26
CA GLN A 13 10.72 -4.67 11.95
C GLN A 13 12.10 -4.77 12.57
N TRP A 14 12.91 -3.75 12.31
CA TRP A 14 14.30 -3.67 12.74
C TRP A 14 14.47 -2.51 13.69
N ASP A 15 15.21 -2.77 14.76
CA ASP A 15 15.80 -1.69 15.53
C ASP A 15 17.06 -1.20 14.80
N LEU A 16 17.16 0.11 14.60
CA LEU A 16 18.33 0.70 13.95
C LEU A 16 19.46 0.95 14.95
N GLU A 17 19.15 1.01 16.25
CA GLU A 17 20.15 1.24 17.30
C GLU A 17 20.84 -0.09 17.66
N THR A 18 20.07 -1.15 17.89
CA THR A 18 20.60 -2.48 18.23
C THR A 18 20.86 -3.38 17.03
N GLN A 19 20.43 -2.99 15.81
CA GLN A 19 20.54 -3.76 14.56
C GLN A 19 19.88 -5.14 14.60
N GLN A 20 18.93 -5.35 15.52
CA GLN A 20 18.21 -6.62 15.65
C GLN A 20 16.82 -6.56 15.01
N CYS A 21 16.38 -7.72 14.52
CA CYS A 21 14.99 -7.92 14.11
C CYS A 21 14.13 -8.03 15.37
N ILE A 22 13.24 -7.06 15.58
CA ILE A 22 12.34 -7.01 16.73
C ILE A 22 11.11 -7.90 16.48
N LEU A 23 10.55 -7.84 15.26
CA LEU A 23 9.31 -8.55 14.91
C LEU A 23 9.40 -9.09 13.49
N THR A 24 8.88 -10.31 13.28
CA THR A 24 8.62 -10.89 11.96
C THR A 24 7.12 -11.12 11.85
N LEU A 25 6.49 -10.46 10.88
CA LEU A 25 5.07 -10.51 10.57
C LEU A 25 4.90 -11.36 9.30
N ASP A 26 4.05 -12.39 9.37
CA ASP A 26 3.70 -13.18 8.21
C ASP A 26 2.57 -12.50 7.43
N VAL A 27 2.83 -12.15 6.17
CA VAL A 27 1.84 -11.52 5.27
C VAL A 27 0.78 -12.54 4.86
N VAL A 28 1.09 -13.84 4.90
CA VAL A 28 0.22 -14.94 4.47
C VAL A 28 -1.01 -15.10 5.37
N TRP A 29 -0.93 -14.73 6.65
CA TRP A 29 -2.14 -14.70 7.49
C TRP A 29 -3.10 -13.58 7.08
N ALA A 30 -2.58 -12.42 6.68
CA ALA A 30 -3.41 -11.31 6.23
C ALA A 30 -3.98 -11.51 4.81
N SER A 31 -3.39 -12.41 4.01
CA SER A 31 -3.96 -12.80 2.71
C SER A 31 -5.12 -13.80 2.84
N LYS A 32 -5.19 -14.57 3.94
CA LYS A 32 -6.40 -15.33 4.31
C LYS A 32 -7.51 -14.34 4.67
N SER A 33 -8.39 -14.03 3.73
CA SER A 33 -9.61 -13.32 4.06
C SER A 33 -10.41 -14.13 5.07
N SER A 34 -10.97 -13.44 6.05
CA SER A 34 -12.17 -13.82 6.79
C SER A 34 -13.18 -14.58 5.92
N ALA A 35 -13.06 -15.91 5.89
CA ALA A 35 -14.11 -16.78 5.40
C ALA A 35 -15.15 -16.86 6.52
N GLY A 36 -16.16 -16.00 6.43
CA GLY A 36 -17.25 -15.94 7.39
C GLY A 36 -18.51 -15.46 6.72
N SER A 37 -19.18 -16.32 5.96
CA SER A 37 -20.58 -16.72 6.21
C SER A 37 -21.20 -17.41 4.98
N THR A 38 -21.06 -18.73 4.91
CA THR A 38 -22.17 -19.61 4.53
C THR A 38 -22.08 -20.89 5.37
N SER A 39 -23.25 -21.29 5.83
CA SER A 39 -23.60 -22.13 6.98
C SER A 39 -23.35 -23.64 6.82
N THR A 40 -23.43 -24.31 7.98
CA THR A 40 -23.44 -25.77 8.26
C THR A 40 -22.02 -26.36 8.21
N TRP A 41 -21.47 -27.07 9.20
CA TRP A 41 -22.00 -28.20 9.97
C TRP A 41 -21.39 -28.28 11.38
N ASP A 42 -22.17 -28.87 12.29
CA ASP A 42 -21.98 -29.04 13.73
C ASP A 42 -20.80 -29.92 14.20
N ASN A 43 -20.33 -29.60 15.41
CA ASN A 43 -19.84 -30.47 16.50
C ASN A 43 -18.89 -31.65 16.20
N MET A 44 -17.62 -31.49 16.58
CA MET A 44 -16.91 -32.50 17.40
C MET A 44 -15.68 -31.90 18.11
N MET A 45 -15.77 -31.81 19.44
CA MET A 45 -14.73 -32.01 20.49
C MET A 45 -13.24 -31.72 20.22
N SER A 46 -12.73 -30.78 21.04
CA SER A 46 -11.50 -30.78 21.86
C SER A 46 -10.14 -31.28 21.34
N LEU A 47 -9.14 -30.46 21.70
CA LEU A 47 -7.73 -30.74 22.01
C LEU A 47 -6.73 -30.80 20.84
N ASP A 48 -5.80 -29.84 20.90
CA ASP A 48 -4.36 -30.05 20.88
C ASP A 48 -3.86 -31.21 20.02
N HIS A 49 -3.52 -30.91 18.77
CA HIS A 49 -2.34 -31.46 18.11
C HIS A 49 -2.12 -30.73 16.77
N TRP A 50 -1.02 -30.00 16.65
CA TRP A 50 -0.54 -29.52 15.35
C TRP A 50 -0.04 -30.73 14.56
N SER A 51 -0.83 -31.22 13.60
CA SER A 51 -0.40 -32.24 12.66
C SER A 51 -0.11 -31.63 11.29
N LEU A 52 1.09 -31.94 10.78
CA LEU A 52 1.63 -31.50 9.49
C LEU A 52 0.86 -32.07 8.28
N ASP A 53 -0.14 -32.92 8.51
CA ASP A 53 -0.88 -33.68 7.49
C ASP A 53 -2.20 -33.03 7.04
N SER A 54 -2.64 -31.93 7.68
CA SER A 54 -3.80 -31.16 7.19
C SER A 54 -3.46 -30.23 6.02
N LEU A 55 -2.22 -30.28 5.51
CA LEU A 55 -1.69 -29.39 4.47
C LEU A 55 -2.17 -29.70 3.04
N HIS A 56 -3.01 -30.73 2.83
CA HIS A 56 -3.20 -31.27 1.49
C HIS A 56 -4.48 -30.92 0.73
N GLN A 57 -5.43 -30.13 1.27
CA GLN A 57 -6.65 -29.79 0.52
C GLN A 57 -7.29 -28.43 0.85
N THR A 58 -6.61 -27.34 0.51
CA THR A 58 -7.33 -26.16 0.01
C THR A 58 -6.53 -25.62 -1.17
N PHE A 59 -7.15 -25.69 -2.35
CA PHE A 59 -6.58 -25.33 -3.65
C PHE A 59 -5.79 -24.02 -3.58
N PHE A 60 -4.49 -24.14 -3.83
CA PHE A 60 -3.55 -23.07 -4.05
C PHE A 60 -3.95 -22.30 -5.32
N GLU A 61 -4.26 -21.01 -5.21
CA GLU A 61 -4.05 -20.11 -6.35
C GLU A 61 -2.59 -19.63 -6.33
N PRO A 62 -1.75 -19.98 -7.31
CA PRO A 62 -0.30 -19.71 -7.29
C PRO A 62 0.08 -18.24 -7.58
N SER A 63 -0.86 -17.30 -7.58
CA SER A 63 -0.61 -15.94 -8.04
C SER A 63 -1.35 -14.91 -7.20
N CYS A 64 -0.68 -14.22 -6.27
CA CYS A 64 -0.92 -12.80 -5.90
C CYS A 64 -0.09 -12.33 -4.67
N ASP A 65 1.15 -12.76 -4.49
CA ASP A 65 1.91 -12.48 -3.24
C ASP A 65 3.04 -11.44 -3.40
N PHE A 66 2.88 -10.44 -4.26
CA PHE A 66 3.84 -9.33 -4.33
C PHE A 66 3.30 -8.09 -3.60
N ILE A 67 4.08 -7.58 -2.64
CA ILE A 67 3.86 -6.28 -2.01
C ILE A 67 4.41 -5.22 -2.94
N GLY A 68 3.52 -4.48 -3.60
CA GLY A 68 3.90 -3.38 -4.49
C GLY A 68 4.32 -2.12 -3.75
N SER A 69 3.85 -1.94 -2.51
CA SER A 69 4.17 -0.77 -1.69
C SER A 69 4.02 -1.05 -0.20
N LEU A 70 4.84 -0.38 0.62
CA LEU A 70 4.84 -0.51 2.08
C LEU A 70 5.09 0.86 2.70
N GLN A 71 4.32 1.19 3.74
CA GLN A 71 4.57 2.39 4.52
C GLN A 71 4.17 2.15 5.98
N PHE A 72 4.81 2.84 6.90
CA PHE A 72 4.41 2.88 8.31
C PHE A 72 4.14 4.33 8.72
N TRP A 73 3.21 4.49 9.66
CA TRP A 73 2.91 5.75 10.34
C TRP A 73 2.68 5.46 11.81
N ASN A 74 3.53 6.02 12.69
CA ASN A 74 3.51 5.73 14.12
C ASN A 74 3.58 4.21 14.41
N PHE A 75 2.51 3.62 14.97
CA PHE A 75 2.38 2.18 15.23
C PHE A 75 1.54 1.44 14.19
N ALA A 76 1.11 2.10 13.11
CA ALA A 76 0.38 1.46 12.03
C ALA A 76 1.33 1.15 10.87
N LEU A 77 1.15 -0.01 10.25
CA LEU A 77 1.81 -0.42 9.01
C LEU A 77 0.74 -0.67 7.96
N ALA A 78 0.95 -0.24 6.73
CA ALA A 78 0.07 -0.53 5.60
C ALA A 78 0.87 -1.03 4.42
N SER A 79 0.32 -2.01 3.71
CA SER A 79 0.92 -2.54 2.49
C SER A 79 -0.12 -2.65 1.38
N GLY A 80 0.32 -2.36 0.17
CA GLY A 80 -0.44 -2.54 -1.06
C GLY A 80 0.02 -3.79 -1.78
N THR A 81 -0.93 -4.65 -2.15
CA THR A 81 -0.65 -5.94 -2.79
C THR A 81 -1.11 -5.99 -4.24
N MET A 82 -0.66 -7.01 -4.97
CA MET A 82 -1.04 -7.19 -6.38
C MET A 82 -2.52 -7.51 -6.62
N ASP A 83 -3.20 -8.06 -5.62
CA ASP A 83 -4.65 -8.31 -5.64
C ASP A 83 -5.51 -7.03 -5.50
N GLY A 84 -4.88 -5.84 -5.46
CA GLY A 84 -5.58 -4.56 -5.32
C GLY A 84 -6.17 -4.30 -3.94
N LYS A 85 -5.74 -5.06 -2.92
CA LYS A 85 -6.14 -4.83 -1.54
C LYS A 85 -5.05 -4.11 -0.76
N ILE A 86 -5.46 -3.28 0.19
CA ILE A 86 -4.55 -2.63 1.13
C ILE A 86 -4.76 -3.31 2.47
N ARG A 87 -3.70 -3.84 3.04
CA ARG A 87 -3.73 -4.51 4.33
C ARG A 87 -3.03 -3.63 5.35
N MET A 88 -3.62 -3.54 6.53
CA MET A 88 -3.12 -2.70 7.62
C MET A 88 -2.86 -3.55 8.86
N TRP A 89 -1.79 -3.24 9.58
CA TRP A 89 -1.37 -3.91 10.81
C TRP A 89 -1.12 -2.90 11.92
N ASP A 90 -1.40 -3.31 13.15
CA ASP A 90 -0.98 -2.62 14.35
C ASP A 90 0.33 -3.25 14.86
N LEU A 91 1.41 -2.48 14.83
CA LEU A 91 2.75 -2.89 15.25
C LEU A 91 2.87 -3.07 16.78
N ARG A 92 1.96 -2.51 17.58
CA ARG A 92 1.95 -2.77 19.04
C ARG A 92 1.52 -4.19 19.35
N THR A 93 0.55 -4.70 18.60
CA THR A 93 -0.07 -6.02 18.85
C THR A 93 0.43 -7.08 17.86
N GLY A 94 1.04 -6.67 16.75
CA GLY A 94 1.40 -7.54 15.62
C GLY A 94 0.19 -8.05 14.83
N GLN A 95 -1.01 -7.55 15.13
CA GLN A 95 -2.26 -8.05 14.54
C GLN A 95 -2.67 -7.25 13.31
N ALA A 96 -3.32 -7.93 12.37
CA ALA A 96 -3.97 -7.27 11.24
C ALA A 96 -5.15 -6.44 11.77
N HIS A 97 -5.16 -5.16 11.42
CA HIS A 97 -6.17 -4.20 11.89
C HIS A 97 -7.33 -4.05 10.90
N ARG A 98 -7.02 -3.94 9.60
CA ARG A 98 -8.04 -3.68 8.57
C ARG A 98 -7.56 -4.08 7.18
N THR A 99 -8.50 -4.45 6.31
CA THR A 99 -8.27 -4.63 4.87
C THR A 99 -9.19 -3.69 4.10
N LEU A 100 -8.61 -2.86 3.23
CA LEU A 100 -9.34 -1.97 2.32
C LEU A 100 -9.36 -2.60 0.94
N SER A 101 -10.56 -2.91 0.44
CA SER A 101 -10.79 -3.49 -0.88
C SER A 101 -11.51 -2.49 -1.77
N GLY A 102 -11.04 -2.31 -3.00
CA GLY A 102 -11.70 -1.44 -3.98
C GLY A 102 -10.88 -1.08 -5.22
N HIS A 103 -9.55 -1.28 -5.21
CA HIS A 103 -8.78 -1.21 -6.45
C HIS A 103 -9.03 -2.44 -7.31
N GLY A 104 -9.06 -2.23 -8.63
CA GLY A 104 -9.24 -3.29 -9.62
C GLY A 104 -7.94 -3.95 -10.07
N SER A 105 -6.79 -3.45 -9.59
CA SER A 105 -5.46 -3.96 -9.96
C SER A 105 -4.43 -3.65 -8.88
N ALA A 106 -3.19 -4.11 -9.11
CA ALA A 106 -2.07 -4.00 -8.20
C ALA A 106 -1.80 -2.58 -7.71
N ILE A 107 -1.65 -2.42 -6.40
CA ILE A 107 -1.28 -1.15 -5.78
C ILE A 107 0.22 -0.94 -5.91
N THR A 108 0.61 0.12 -6.62
CA THR A 108 2.01 0.45 -6.94
C THR A 108 2.62 1.39 -5.93
N SER A 109 1.80 2.19 -5.27
CA SER A 109 2.24 3.22 -4.35
C SER A 109 1.19 3.47 -3.28
N LEU A 110 1.66 3.70 -2.07
CA LEU A 110 0.82 3.81 -0.89
C LEU A 110 1.44 4.84 0.04
N GLN A 111 0.59 5.72 0.55
CA GLN A 111 0.94 6.56 1.69
C GLN A 111 -0.29 6.71 2.61
N PHE A 112 -0.13 7.02 3.88
CA PHE A 112 -1.20 7.31 4.83
C PHE A 112 -0.71 8.18 5.99
N ASP A 113 -1.67 8.86 6.62
CA ASP A 113 -1.56 9.65 7.84
C ASP A 113 -2.57 9.13 8.89
N GLU A 114 -2.88 9.91 9.93
CA GLU A 114 -3.83 9.49 10.98
C GLU A 114 -5.28 9.39 10.51
N VAL A 115 -5.65 10.10 9.44
CA VAL A 115 -7.04 10.29 9.00
C VAL A 115 -7.29 9.67 7.64
N HIS A 116 -6.36 9.83 6.71
CA HIS A 116 -6.50 9.43 5.32
C HIS A 116 -5.38 8.48 4.90
N LEU A 117 -5.76 7.53 4.06
CA LEU A 117 -4.84 6.70 3.31
C LEU A 117 -5.01 7.01 1.82
N VAL A 118 -3.90 7.12 1.08
CA VAL A 118 -3.89 7.39 -0.35
C VAL A 118 -3.15 6.27 -1.06
N SER A 119 -3.80 5.64 -2.02
CA SER A 119 -3.23 4.54 -2.79
C SER A 119 -3.31 4.80 -4.28
N GLY A 120 -2.19 4.59 -4.98
CA GLY A 120 -2.11 4.59 -6.43
C GLY A 120 -2.02 3.17 -6.97
N SER A 121 -2.75 2.88 -8.04
CA SER A 121 -2.84 1.54 -8.61
C SER A 121 -2.58 1.51 -10.12
N ARG A 122 -2.26 0.31 -10.62
CA ARG A 122 -2.24 0.00 -12.05
C ARG A 122 -3.61 0.05 -12.71
N ASP A 123 -4.70 0.12 -11.93
CA ASP A 123 -6.05 0.37 -12.44
C ASP A 123 -6.27 1.81 -12.92
N LYS A 124 -5.21 2.63 -12.91
CA LYS A 124 -5.19 4.03 -13.35
C LYS A 124 -5.98 4.96 -12.43
N THR A 125 -6.22 4.54 -11.19
CA THR A 125 -6.88 5.36 -10.18
C THR A 125 -5.96 5.63 -9.00
N ILE A 126 -6.17 6.80 -8.39
CA ILE A 126 -5.73 7.10 -7.04
C ILE A 126 -6.96 7.15 -6.16
N ARG A 127 -6.98 6.34 -5.10
CA ARG A 127 -8.07 6.36 -4.12
C ARG A 127 -7.61 6.99 -2.83
N ILE A 128 -8.45 7.88 -2.31
CA ILE A 128 -8.31 8.46 -0.97
C ILE A 128 -9.32 7.74 -0.09
N TRP A 129 -8.84 7.14 0.99
CA TRP A 129 -9.60 6.36 1.93
C TRP A 129 -9.69 7.11 3.25
N ASP A 130 -10.87 7.14 3.85
CA ASP A 130 -11.04 7.61 5.23
C ASP A 130 -10.75 6.43 6.17
N LEU A 131 -9.70 6.54 6.99
CA LEU A 131 -9.29 5.50 7.93
C LEU A 131 -10.27 5.33 9.10
N ARG A 132 -11.10 6.33 9.40
CA ARG A 132 -12.12 6.20 10.44
C ARG A 132 -13.26 5.30 9.99
N THR A 133 -13.72 5.47 8.75
CA THR A 133 -14.86 4.73 8.19
C THR A 133 -14.45 3.50 7.38
N GLY A 134 -13.20 3.43 6.91
CA GLY A 134 -12.71 2.37 6.02
C GLY A 134 -13.28 2.46 4.60
N SER A 135 -13.93 3.56 4.25
CA SER A 135 -14.56 3.78 2.95
C SER A 135 -13.71 4.67 2.06
N VAL A 136 -13.93 4.57 0.74
CA VAL A 136 -13.31 5.48 -0.23
C VAL A 136 -13.98 6.86 -0.09
N PHE A 137 -13.19 7.86 0.27
CA PHE A 137 -13.61 9.26 0.34
C PHE A 137 -13.64 9.91 -1.04
N ASP A 138 -12.60 9.68 -1.85
CA ASP A 138 -12.47 10.27 -3.18
C ASP A 138 -11.69 9.34 -4.13
N THR A 139 -11.93 9.45 -5.42
CA THR A 139 -11.25 8.65 -6.46
C THR A 139 -10.87 9.53 -7.64
N LEU A 140 -9.57 9.67 -7.86
CA LEU A 140 -9.00 10.38 -9.00
C LEU A 140 -8.70 9.37 -10.11
N THR A 141 -9.13 9.66 -11.34
CA THR A 141 -8.97 8.77 -12.49
C THR A 141 -8.01 9.38 -13.49
N TYR A 142 -7.04 8.59 -13.95
CA TYR A 142 -6.00 9.00 -14.90
C TYR A 142 -6.05 8.17 -16.19
N ALA A 143 -5.42 8.65 -17.25
CA ALA A 143 -5.35 7.94 -18.53
C ALA A 143 -4.39 6.73 -18.50
N ALA A 144 -3.46 6.72 -17.55
CA ALA A 144 -2.36 5.77 -17.46
C ALA A 144 -2.11 5.28 -16.01
N PRO A 145 -1.41 4.15 -15.84
CA PRO A 145 -1.09 3.61 -14.51
C PRO A 145 -0.28 4.57 -13.64
N VAL A 146 -0.58 4.58 -12.34
CA VAL A 146 0.18 5.37 -11.36
C VAL A 146 1.48 4.61 -11.05
N THR A 147 2.62 5.26 -11.22
CA THR A 147 3.95 4.66 -10.96
C THR A 147 4.45 4.99 -9.57
N SER A 148 4.23 6.23 -9.12
CA SER A 148 4.71 6.71 -7.83
C SER A 148 3.78 7.76 -7.26
N LEU A 149 3.65 7.77 -5.94
CA LEU A 149 2.76 8.68 -5.21
C LEU A 149 3.44 9.17 -3.95
N GLN A 150 3.25 10.45 -3.67
CA GLN A 150 3.57 11.08 -2.40
C GLN A 150 2.48 12.07 -2.03
N PHE A 151 2.17 12.23 -0.76
CA PHE A 151 1.31 13.30 -0.31
C PHE A 151 1.79 13.93 0.99
N ASP A 152 1.29 15.12 1.23
CA ASP A 152 1.36 15.87 2.47
C ASP A 152 -0.06 16.27 2.88
N ALA A 153 -0.21 16.90 4.05
CA ALA A 153 -1.51 17.26 4.62
C ALA A 153 -2.43 18.03 3.65
N SER A 154 -1.87 18.78 2.70
CA SER A 154 -2.61 19.60 1.74
C SER A 154 -2.54 19.13 0.29
N LYS A 155 -1.48 18.43 -0.14
CA LYS A 155 -1.23 18.13 -1.56
C LYS A 155 -0.92 16.64 -1.75
N ILE A 156 -1.47 16.05 -2.80
CA ILE A 156 -1.10 14.74 -3.32
C ILE A 156 -0.34 14.97 -4.63
N VAL A 157 0.87 14.46 -4.71
CA VAL A 157 1.72 14.47 -5.89
C VAL A 157 1.80 13.05 -6.44
N SER A 158 1.42 12.89 -7.70
CA SER A 158 1.40 11.61 -8.38
C SER A 158 2.20 11.68 -9.67
N ALA A 159 3.06 10.69 -9.87
CA ALA A 159 3.62 10.37 -11.16
C ALA A 159 2.76 9.28 -11.80
N VAL A 160 2.19 9.63 -12.94
CA VAL A 160 1.56 8.69 -13.85
C VAL A 160 2.65 8.20 -14.82
N SER A 161 2.46 7.08 -15.51
CA SER A 161 3.42 6.58 -16.53
C SER A 161 3.54 7.46 -17.78
N THR A 162 3.29 8.75 -17.63
CA THR A 162 3.43 9.87 -18.56
C THR A 162 4.63 10.73 -18.13
N ALA A 163 5.01 11.68 -18.98
CA ALA A 163 6.09 12.62 -18.67
C ALA A 163 5.68 13.71 -17.66
N ASP A 164 4.38 13.89 -17.46
CA ASP A 164 3.82 14.91 -16.59
C ASP A 164 3.71 14.43 -15.15
N ILE A 165 3.83 15.38 -14.22
CA ILE A 165 3.62 15.16 -12.79
C ILE A 165 2.32 15.85 -12.40
N ASP A 166 1.39 15.08 -11.87
CA ASP A 166 0.11 15.60 -11.42
C ASP A 166 0.15 15.96 -9.94
N VAL A 167 -0.39 17.12 -9.59
CA VAL A 167 -0.52 17.61 -8.22
C VAL A 167 -1.98 17.94 -7.96
N TYR A 168 -2.54 17.26 -6.97
CA TYR A 168 -3.90 17.44 -6.50
C TYR A 168 -3.92 18.10 -5.13
N ASN A 169 -4.61 19.22 -4.99
CA ASN A 169 -4.79 19.90 -3.72
C ASN A 169 -6.03 19.35 -3.00
N ARG A 170 -5.84 18.76 -1.83
CA ARG A 170 -6.90 18.18 -0.99
C ARG A 170 -7.83 19.22 -0.37
N THR A 171 -7.37 20.45 -0.19
CA THR A 171 -8.15 21.52 0.46
C THR A 171 -8.97 22.31 -0.56
N SER A 172 -8.40 22.60 -1.73
CA SER A 172 -9.08 23.34 -2.79
C SER A 172 -9.69 22.45 -3.88
N PHE A 173 -9.46 21.14 -3.83
CA PHE A 173 -9.88 20.16 -4.85
C PHE A 173 -9.39 20.52 -6.27
N GLN A 174 -8.29 21.26 -6.36
CA GLN A 174 -7.71 21.69 -7.62
C GLN A 174 -6.68 20.69 -8.13
N HIS A 175 -6.65 20.51 -9.45
CA HIS A 175 -5.70 19.66 -10.15
C HIS A 175 -4.77 20.52 -11.01
N THR A 176 -3.47 20.32 -10.85
CA THR A 176 -2.42 21.02 -11.60
C THR A 176 -1.40 20.02 -12.10
N SER A 177 -1.01 20.10 -13.37
CA SER A 177 0.02 19.23 -13.95
C SER A 177 1.28 20.03 -14.27
N PHE A 178 2.44 19.44 -14.00
CA PHE A 178 3.74 19.97 -14.37
C PHE A 178 4.31 19.14 -15.52
N ALA A 179 4.40 19.76 -16.69
CA ALA A 179 5.09 19.18 -17.83
C ALA A 179 6.57 19.54 -17.78
N GLY A 180 7.44 18.55 -18.04
CA GLY A 180 8.84 18.87 -18.26
C GLY A 180 9.78 17.68 -18.45
N HIS A 181 9.45 16.46 -18.02
CA HIS A 181 10.27 15.31 -18.42
C HIS A 181 10.07 15.00 -19.90
N ALA A 182 11.07 14.39 -20.54
CA ALA A 182 10.95 13.95 -21.94
C ALA A 182 10.37 12.53 -22.02
N GLU A 183 10.57 11.75 -20.96
CA GLU A 183 10.17 10.35 -20.82
C GLU A 183 9.35 10.17 -19.54
N PRO A 184 8.68 9.01 -19.34
CA PRO A 184 7.85 8.77 -18.17
C PRO A 184 8.55 8.97 -16.83
N VAL A 185 7.83 9.57 -15.88
CA VAL A 185 8.31 9.74 -14.50
C VAL A 185 8.15 8.44 -13.74
N ASN A 186 9.25 7.95 -13.17
CA ASN A 186 9.28 6.67 -12.44
C ASN A 186 9.12 6.86 -10.94
N ALA A 187 9.66 7.94 -10.39
CA ALA A 187 9.68 8.18 -8.96
C ALA A 187 9.49 9.66 -8.64
N VAL A 188 8.69 9.94 -7.62
CA VAL A 188 8.53 11.28 -7.04
C VAL A 188 8.76 11.27 -5.54
N ARG A 189 9.39 12.35 -5.05
CA ARG A 189 9.58 12.65 -3.64
C ARG A 189 9.22 14.09 -3.37
N PHE A 190 8.22 14.31 -2.54
CA PHE A 190 7.75 15.63 -2.17
C PHE A 190 7.99 15.86 -0.68
N ARG A 191 8.52 17.04 -0.33
CA ARG A 191 8.64 17.46 1.06
C ARG A 191 8.50 18.97 1.16
N LYS A 192 7.50 19.43 1.92
CA LYS A 192 7.20 20.85 2.17
C LYS A 192 6.91 21.62 0.87
N SER A 193 7.93 22.23 0.29
CA SER A 193 7.85 23.07 -0.91
C SER A 193 8.78 22.58 -2.03
N ILE A 194 9.49 21.46 -1.83
CA ILE A 194 10.41 20.92 -2.82
C ILE A 194 9.89 19.56 -3.28
N LEU A 195 9.76 19.42 -4.58
CA LEU A 195 9.48 18.16 -5.25
C LEU A 195 10.72 17.74 -6.06
N ALA A 196 11.12 16.49 -5.89
CA ALA A 196 12.10 15.83 -6.73
C ALA A 196 11.41 14.75 -7.57
N SER A 197 11.64 14.76 -8.88
CA SER A 197 11.13 13.75 -9.81
C SER A 197 12.26 13.13 -10.60
N GLY A 198 12.24 11.80 -10.72
CA GLY A 198 13.17 11.03 -11.54
C GLY A 198 12.44 10.39 -12.70
N GLY A 199 12.86 10.70 -13.93
CA GLY A 199 12.32 10.13 -15.15
C GLY A 199 13.17 9.02 -15.74
N LYS A 200 12.61 8.31 -16.72
CA LYS A 200 13.36 7.38 -17.58
C LYS A 200 14.29 8.13 -18.57
N ASP A 201 14.20 9.45 -18.61
CA ASP A 201 15.13 10.34 -19.32
C ASP A 201 16.51 10.42 -18.66
N ASN A 202 16.78 9.63 -17.61
CA ASN A 202 18.01 9.63 -16.81
C ASN A 202 18.29 10.96 -16.12
N VAL A 203 17.26 11.80 -15.93
CA VAL A 203 17.37 13.11 -15.28
C VAL A 203 16.53 13.16 -14.02
N VAL A 204 17.08 13.78 -12.98
CA VAL A 204 16.34 14.17 -11.79
C VAL A 204 16.03 15.67 -11.89
N LYS A 205 14.77 16.04 -11.79
CA LYS A 205 14.31 17.44 -11.78
C LYS A 205 13.85 17.83 -10.39
N LEU A 206 14.12 19.08 -10.03
CA LEU A 206 13.67 19.70 -8.80
C LEU A 206 12.67 20.81 -9.12
N TRP A 207 11.57 20.83 -8.39
CA TRP A 207 10.47 21.79 -8.56
C TRP A 207 10.21 22.48 -7.23
N ALA A 208 9.91 23.77 -7.29
CA ALA A 208 9.45 24.56 -6.15
C ALA A 208 7.92 24.68 -6.20
N LEU A 209 7.25 24.36 -5.09
CA LEU A 209 5.79 24.22 -4.93
C LEU A 209 5.23 25.01 -3.75
#